data_AF-A0A2N1F4M2-F1
#
_entry.id   AF-A0A2N1F4M2-F1
#
_cell.length_a   1.000
_cell.length_b   1.000
_cell.length_c   1.000
_cell.angle_alpha   90.00
_cell.angle_beta   90.00
_cell.angle_gamma   90.00
#
_symmetry.space_group_name_H-M   'P 1'
#
loop_
_entity.id
_entity.type
_entity.pdbx_description
1 polymer ?
#
loop_
_entity_poly.entity_id
_entity_poly.type
_entity_poly.pdbx_seq_one_letter_code
_entity_poly.pdbx_strand_id
1 'polypeptide(L)'
;MGWKKILVISTILLCSCKNYYVNDNGEYRPKKSKFKLASTPYQLKKKDLVNTSYVYINKGKNRISYLRFFSNGRFFEGRNELDNEKLKLTTINNFNKYGEIGYFKLNDNKIEIETFNVNLGGARGNVGYYSKSYGYIKKDSVFLFFNSIESSFEKNGFPKPNKENCIIYIGEKIEGLKQTTDW
;
A
#
# COMPACT_ATOMS: atom_id res chain seq x y z
N MET A 1 34.94 -33.86 23.12
CA MET A 1 34.87 -33.17 21.80
C MET A 1 33.44 -32.91 21.29
N GLY A 2 32.41 -32.82 22.16
CA GLY A 2 31.01 -32.61 21.73
C GLY A 2 30.52 -31.15 21.74
N TRP A 3 31.15 -30.27 22.52
CA TRP A 3 30.60 -28.93 22.76
C TRP A 3 30.85 -27.97 21.59
N LYS A 4 31.90 -28.20 20.78
CA LYS A 4 32.15 -27.44 19.55
C LYS A 4 31.06 -27.68 18.49
N LYS A 5 30.38 -28.84 18.48
CA LYS A 5 29.28 -29.13 17.54
C LYS A 5 27.97 -28.43 17.94
N ILE A 6 27.72 -28.28 19.25
CA ILE A 6 26.51 -27.60 19.77
C ILE A 6 26.56 -26.09 19.47
N LEU A 7 27.74 -25.48 19.55
CA LEU A 7 27.93 -24.04 19.30
C LEU A 7 27.78 -23.64 17.82
N VAL A 8 28.06 -24.57 16.90
CA VAL A 8 27.83 -24.40 15.45
C VAL A 8 26.34 -24.55 15.10
N ILE A 9 25.59 -25.40 15.82
CA ILE A 9 24.14 -25.53 15.63
C ILE A 9 23.40 -24.33 16.22
N SER A 10 23.86 -23.76 17.34
CA SER A 10 23.23 -22.57 17.95
C SER A 10 23.42 -21.29 17.13
N THR A 11 24.50 -21.19 16.35
CA THR A 11 24.78 -20.02 15.51
C THR A 11 23.99 -20.01 14.19
N ILE A 12 23.56 -21.18 13.68
CA ILE A 12 22.69 -21.28 12.49
C ILE A 12 21.23 -20.91 12.81
N LEU A 13 20.80 -20.98 14.06
CA LEU A 13 19.45 -20.60 14.51
C LEU A 13 19.21 -19.10 14.66
N LEU A 14 20.24 -18.26 14.46
CA LEU A 14 20.15 -16.80 14.50
C LEU A 14 19.98 -16.16 13.12
N CYS A 15 19.63 -16.93 12.08
CA CYS A 15 19.10 -16.36 10.85
C CYS A 15 17.82 -15.59 11.18
N SER A 16 17.95 -14.27 11.28
CA SER A 16 16.86 -13.31 11.37
C SER A 16 15.71 -13.75 10.45
N CYS A 17 14.64 -14.27 11.05
CA CYS A 17 13.49 -14.81 10.34
C CYS A 17 12.63 -13.66 9.78
N LYS A 18 13.21 -12.87 8.87
CA LYS A 18 12.48 -11.83 8.13
C LYS A 18 11.26 -12.49 7.49
N ASN A 19 10.09 -11.93 7.77
CA ASN A 19 8.80 -12.35 7.19
C ASN A 19 8.57 -11.77 5.78
N TYR A 20 9.59 -11.16 5.19
CA TYR A 20 9.59 -10.55 3.88
C TYR A 20 10.83 -10.94 3.08
N TYR A 21 10.75 -10.78 1.76
CA TYR A 21 11.87 -10.83 0.83
C TYR A 21 11.98 -9.49 0.09
N VAL A 22 13.13 -9.27 -0.53
CA VAL A 22 13.37 -8.14 -1.43
C VAL A 22 13.34 -8.72 -2.84
N ASN A 23 12.50 -8.18 -3.72
CA ASN A 23 12.46 -8.63 -5.11
C ASN A 23 13.65 -8.06 -5.91
N ASP A 24 13.80 -8.48 -7.17
CA ASP A 24 14.92 -8.07 -8.04
C ASP A 24 15.00 -6.54 -8.28
N ASN A 25 13.94 -5.81 -7.97
CA ASN A 25 13.87 -4.35 -8.10
C ASN A 25 14.11 -3.61 -6.78
N GLY A 26 14.46 -4.31 -5.69
CA GLY A 26 14.71 -3.69 -4.40
C GLY A 26 13.44 -3.47 -3.55
N GLU A 27 12.29 -3.96 -3.99
CA GLU A 27 11.02 -3.76 -3.28
C GLU A 27 10.73 -4.86 -2.27
N TYR A 28 10.19 -4.46 -1.12
CA TYR A 28 9.83 -5.39 -0.05
C TYR A 28 8.50 -6.08 -0.31
N ARG A 29 8.48 -7.40 -0.14
CA ARG A 29 7.28 -8.23 -0.35
C ARG A 29 7.13 -9.26 0.78
N PRO A 30 5.90 -9.55 1.25
CA PRO A 30 5.71 -10.54 2.29
C PRO A 30 6.04 -11.94 1.77
N LYS A 31 6.80 -12.75 2.53
CA LYS A 31 7.06 -14.16 2.18
C LYS A 31 5.79 -15.01 2.27
N LYS A 32 4.93 -14.68 3.24
CA LYS A 32 3.61 -15.27 3.43
C LYS A 32 2.65 -14.12 3.63
N SER A 33 1.71 -13.97 2.68
CA SER A 33 0.64 -12.99 2.78
C SER A 33 -0.19 -13.22 4.04
N LYS A 34 -0.40 -12.15 4.82
CA LYS A 34 -1.27 -12.13 6.00
C LYS A 34 -2.21 -10.92 5.96
N PHE A 35 -2.48 -10.39 4.77
CA PHE A 35 -3.49 -9.34 4.57
C PHE A 35 -4.85 -9.86 5.05
N LYS A 36 -5.46 -9.16 6.00
CA LYS A 36 -6.82 -9.47 6.46
C LYS A 36 -7.83 -9.24 5.35
N LEU A 37 -7.68 -8.16 4.59
CA LEU A 37 -8.57 -7.83 3.47
C LEU A 37 -8.45 -8.80 2.29
N ALA A 38 -7.37 -9.60 2.22
CA ALA A 38 -7.21 -10.63 1.20
C ALA A 38 -8.01 -11.91 1.49
N SER A 39 -8.48 -12.11 2.73
CA SER A 39 -9.29 -13.30 3.08
C SER A 39 -10.66 -13.31 2.39
N THR A 40 -11.20 -12.12 2.13
CA THR A 40 -12.41 -11.91 1.33
C THR A 40 -12.18 -10.66 0.50
N PRO A 41 -11.46 -10.78 -0.64
CA PRO A 41 -11.07 -9.63 -1.44
C PRO A 41 -12.30 -8.87 -1.94
N TYR A 42 -12.29 -7.56 -1.74
CA TYR A 42 -13.37 -6.70 -2.20
C TYR A 42 -13.52 -6.81 -3.73
N GLN A 43 -14.75 -7.03 -4.20
CA GLN A 43 -15.05 -7.02 -5.63
C GLN A 43 -15.68 -5.68 -5.98
N LEU A 44 -14.99 -4.90 -6.81
CA LEU A 44 -15.43 -3.57 -7.19
C LEU A 44 -16.74 -3.64 -7.97
N LYS A 45 -17.73 -2.86 -7.55
CA LYS A 45 -19.05 -2.78 -8.17
C LYS A 45 -19.10 -1.57 -9.09
N LYS A 46 -19.94 -1.65 -10.13
CA LYS A 46 -20.12 -0.55 -11.11
C LYS A 46 -20.50 0.80 -10.47
N LYS A 47 -21.18 0.77 -9.31
CA LYS A 47 -21.63 1.96 -8.57
C LYS A 47 -20.58 2.54 -7.61
N ASP A 48 -19.45 1.86 -7.44
CA ASP A 48 -18.43 2.29 -6.50
C ASP A 48 -17.71 3.54 -7.02
N LEU A 49 -17.27 4.41 -6.11
CA LEU A 49 -16.65 5.69 -6.46
C LEU A 49 -15.18 5.56 -6.91
N VAL A 50 -14.57 4.39 -6.73
CA VAL A 50 -13.22 4.09 -7.23
C VAL A 50 -13.28 3.75 -8.72
N ASN A 51 -12.36 4.30 -9.50
CA ASN A 51 -12.22 3.98 -10.92
C ASN A 51 -10.86 3.33 -11.21
N THR A 52 -10.87 2.11 -11.76
CA THR A 52 -9.66 1.34 -12.12
C THR A 52 -8.95 1.87 -13.38
N SER A 53 -9.61 2.75 -14.14
CA SER A 53 -9.03 3.49 -15.27
C SER A 53 -8.35 4.80 -14.84
N TYR A 54 -8.30 5.09 -13.53
CA TYR A 54 -7.69 6.28 -12.98
C TYR A 54 -6.42 5.93 -12.21
N VAL A 55 -5.51 6.90 -12.16
CA VAL A 55 -4.40 6.94 -11.23
C VAL A 55 -4.66 8.11 -10.30
N TYR A 56 -4.67 7.87 -8.98
CA TYR A 56 -4.90 8.92 -8.01
C TYR A 56 -3.55 9.47 -7.56
N ILE A 57 -3.25 10.73 -7.87
CA ILE A 57 -1.91 11.29 -7.77
C ILE A 57 -1.85 12.33 -6.64
N ASN A 58 -0.83 12.24 -5.80
CA ASN A 58 -0.44 13.26 -4.85
C ASN A 58 0.93 13.83 -5.26
N LYS A 59 0.97 15.12 -5.58
CA LYS A 59 2.20 15.85 -5.90
C LYS A 59 2.73 16.49 -4.62
N GLY A 60 3.68 15.83 -3.98
CA GLY A 60 4.42 16.38 -2.85
C GLY A 60 5.54 17.32 -3.29
N LYS A 61 6.24 17.93 -2.33
CA LYS A 61 7.31 18.90 -2.62
C LYS A 61 8.48 18.29 -3.41
N ASN A 62 8.87 17.07 -3.08
CA ASN A 62 10.06 16.39 -3.63
C ASN A 62 9.74 15.04 -4.29
N ARG A 63 8.47 14.62 -4.29
CA ARG A 63 8.07 13.29 -4.76
C ARG A 63 6.64 13.30 -5.26
N ILE A 64 6.36 12.43 -6.23
CA ILE A 64 5.00 12.06 -6.61
C ILE A 64 4.69 10.72 -5.96
N SER A 65 3.59 10.63 -5.22
CA SER A 65 2.99 9.34 -4.87
C SER A 65 1.70 9.14 -5.65
N TYR A 66 1.37 7.89 -5.94
CA TYR A 66 0.16 7.57 -6.66
C TYR A 66 -0.49 6.28 -6.17
N LEU A 67 -1.81 6.22 -6.25
CA LEU A 67 -2.60 5.05 -5.90
C LEU A 67 -3.17 4.40 -7.14
N ARG A 68 -3.16 3.08 -7.16
CA ARG A 68 -3.86 2.23 -8.12
C ARG A 68 -4.79 1.30 -7.37
N PHE A 69 -6.02 1.25 -7.84
CA PHE A 69 -7.03 0.32 -7.38
C PHE A 69 -7.37 -0.65 -8.50
N PHE A 70 -7.62 -1.90 -8.13
CA PHE A 70 -7.93 -2.99 -9.05
C PHE A 70 -9.32 -3.55 -8.75
N SER A 71 -9.98 -4.08 -9.77
CA SER A 71 -11.36 -4.57 -9.62
C SER A 71 -11.50 -5.74 -8.62
N ASN A 72 -10.40 -6.45 -8.37
CA ASN A 72 -10.32 -7.58 -7.45
C ASN A 72 -9.90 -7.21 -6.02
N GLY A 73 -10.00 -5.92 -5.64
CA GLY A 73 -9.76 -5.47 -4.27
C GLY A 73 -8.28 -5.31 -3.92
N ARG A 74 -7.37 -5.56 -4.88
CA ARG A 74 -5.95 -5.24 -4.72
C ARG A 74 -5.72 -3.74 -4.82
N PHE A 75 -4.63 -3.31 -4.19
CA PHE A 75 -4.19 -1.92 -4.11
C PHE A 75 -2.69 -1.84 -4.33
N PHE A 76 -2.24 -0.76 -4.96
CA PHE A 76 -0.83 -0.44 -5.08
C PHE A 76 -0.59 1.05 -4.81
N GLU A 77 0.38 1.35 -3.95
CA GLU A 77 0.90 2.69 -3.76
C GLU A 77 2.29 2.77 -4.38
N GLY A 78 2.43 3.61 -5.41
CA GLY A 78 3.71 3.83 -6.07
C GLY A 78 4.30 5.19 -5.73
N ARG A 79 5.62 5.29 -5.89
CA ARG A 79 6.37 6.54 -5.72
C ARG A 79 7.25 6.80 -6.95
N ASN A 80 7.43 8.06 -7.28
CA ASN A 80 8.37 8.49 -8.31
C ASN A 80 9.06 9.80 -7.89
N GLU A 81 10.32 9.95 -8.27
CA GLU A 81 11.06 11.20 -8.12
C GLU A 81 10.55 12.23 -9.14
N LEU A 82 10.57 13.51 -8.77
CA LEU A 82 9.98 14.60 -9.56
C LEU A 82 10.72 14.88 -10.88
N ASP A 83 11.93 14.36 -11.06
CA ASP A 83 12.80 14.64 -12.23
C ASP A 83 12.21 14.17 -13.57
N ASN A 84 11.12 13.39 -13.56
CA ASN A 84 10.30 13.16 -14.74
C ASN A 84 8.89 13.70 -14.47
N GLU A 85 8.60 14.92 -14.91
CA GLU A 85 7.32 15.65 -14.72
C GLU A 85 6.06 14.87 -15.15
N LYS A 86 6.21 13.73 -15.84
CA LYS A 86 5.13 12.83 -16.21
C LYS A 86 5.39 11.41 -15.70
N LEU A 87 4.43 10.88 -14.95
CA LEU A 87 4.37 9.45 -14.64
C LEU A 87 4.24 8.68 -15.97
N LYS A 88 5.27 7.91 -16.33
CA LYS A 88 5.26 7.06 -17.53
C LYS A 88 4.36 5.85 -17.29
N LEU A 89 3.52 5.50 -18.26
CA LEU A 89 2.62 4.33 -18.17
C LEU A 89 3.36 3.03 -17.81
N THR A 90 4.57 2.86 -18.35
CA THR A 90 5.46 1.72 -18.03
C THR A 90 5.82 1.65 -16.56
N THR A 91 6.00 2.80 -15.90
CA THR A 91 6.21 2.88 -14.45
C THR A 91 4.94 2.54 -13.69
N ILE A 92 3.80 3.15 -14.06
CA ILE A 92 2.53 2.98 -13.33
C ILE A 92 2.00 1.54 -13.41
N ASN A 93 2.31 0.81 -14.48
CA ASN A 93 1.92 -0.60 -14.66
C ASN A 93 2.98 -1.62 -14.20
N ASN A 94 4.08 -1.16 -13.59
CA ASN A 94 5.12 -2.02 -13.04
C ASN A 94 4.99 -2.15 -11.52
N PHE A 95 4.14 -3.08 -11.08
CA PHE A 95 3.86 -3.32 -9.66
C PHE A 95 4.99 -4.04 -8.92
N ASN A 96 6.04 -4.44 -9.63
CA ASN A 96 7.25 -5.00 -9.05
C ASN A 96 8.29 -3.94 -8.70
N LYS A 97 8.03 -2.65 -8.99
CA LYS A 97 9.00 -1.56 -8.82
C LYS A 97 8.39 -0.37 -8.06
N TYR A 98 9.16 0.22 -7.14
CA TYR A 98 8.88 1.49 -6.46
C TYR A 98 7.49 1.61 -5.86
N GLY A 99 7.12 0.67 -4.98
CA GLY A 99 5.84 0.76 -4.33
C GLY A 99 5.44 -0.38 -3.41
N GLU A 100 4.47 -0.06 -2.58
CA GLU A 100 3.83 -0.95 -1.63
C GLU A 100 2.59 -1.63 -2.23
N ILE A 101 2.43 -2.90 -1.91
CA ILE A 101 1.24 -3.69 -2.26
C ILE A 101 0.27 -3.74 -1.10
N GLY A 102 -1.01 -3.87 -1.44
CA GLY A 102 -2.06 -3.97 -0.45
C GLY A 102 -3.39 -4.44 -1.01
N TYR A 103 -4.39 -4.28 -0.16
CA TYR A 103 -5.79 -4.55 -0.46
C TYR A 103 -6.63 -3.38 0.03
N PHE A 104 -7.80 -3.18 -0.57
CA PHE A 104 -8.75 -2.18 -0.14
C PHE A 104 -10.16 -2.76 -0.04
N LYS A 105 -11.00 -2.12 0.76
CA LYS A 105 -12.46 -2.31 0.73
C LYS A 105 -13.15 -0.96 0.74
N LEU A 106 -14.36 -0.94 0.18
CA LEU A 106 -15.23 0.23 0.21
C LEU A 106 -16.48 -0.05 1.05
N ASN A 107 -16.93 1.00 1.72
CA ASN A 107 -18.25 1.07 2.33
C ASN A 107 -18.84 2.44 1.99
N ASP A 108 -19.74 2.47 1.01
CA ASP A 108 -20.20 3.68 0.34
C ASP A 108 -19.04 4.53 -0.18
N ASN A 109 -18.84 5.72 0.39
CA ASN A 109 -17.73 6.59 0.06
C ASN A 109 -16.50 6.38 0.94
N LYS A 110 -16.59 5.55 1.99
CA LYS A 110 -15.47 5.28 2.91
C LYS A 110 -14.55 4.23 2.29
N ILE A 111 -13.26 4.42 2.45
CA ILE A 111 -12.22 3.50 2.00
C ILE A 111 -11.34 3.07 3.17
N GLU A 112 -11.09 1.77 3.25
CA GLU A 112 -10.03 1.19 4.08
C GLU A 112 -9.00 0.55 3.16
N ILE A 113 -7.73 0.82 3.44
CA ILE A 113 -6.58 0.26 2.73
C ILE A 113 -5.71 -0.48 3.74
N GLU A 114 -5.32 -1.70 3.42
CA GLU A 114 -4.32 -2.47 4.16
C GLU A 114 -3.06 -2.63 3.31
N THR A 115 -1.94 -2.15 3.81
CA THR A 115 -0.66 -2.07 3.08
C THR A 115 0.43 -2.85 3.81
N PHE A 116 1.24 -3.59 3.07
CA PHE A 116 2.43 -4.24 3.62
C PHE A 116 3.62 -3.28 3.61
N ASN A 117 4.28 -3.14 4.76
CA ASN A 117 5.41 -2.24 4.98
C ASN A 117 6.54 -2.98 5.69
N VAL A 118 7.76 -2.45 5.60
CA VAL A 118 8.93 -2.94 6.33
C VAL A 118 9.51 -1.83 7.18
N ASN A 119 9.74 -2.13 8.46
CA ASN A 119 10.50 -1.24 9.34
C ASN A 119 12.00 -1.49 9.09
N LEU A 120 12.71 -0.46 8.63
CA LEU A 120 14.17 -0.49 8.45
C LEU A 120 14.79 0.32 9.60
N GLY A 121 15.35 -0.39 10.59
CA GLY A 121 16.17 0.24 11.64
C GLY A 121 15.45 0.79 12.88
N GLY A 122 14.18 0.47 13.13
CA GLY A 122 13.50 0.83 14.38
C GLY A 122 13.64 -0.20 15.52
N ALA A 123 13.08 0.10 16.70
CA ALA A 123 13.02 -0.79 17.88
C ALA A 123 12.36 -2.17 17.61
N ARG A 124 11.64 -2.31 16.50
CA ARG A 124 11.02 -3.57 16.05
C ARG A 124 11.91 -4.40 15.13
N GLY A 125 13.15 -3.95 14.88
CA GLY A 125 14.09 -4.59 13.97
C GLY A 125 13.60 -4.60 12.52
N ASN A 126 14.34 -5.34 11.68
CA ASN A 126 14.05 -5.49 10.25
C ASN A 126 12.87 -6.45 10.02
N VAL A 127 11.65 -6.02 10.35
CA VAL A 127 10.43 -6.85 10.30
C VAL A 127 9.34 -6.17 9.46
N GLY A 128 8.66 -6.97 8.65
CA GLY A 128 7.50 -6.55 7.88
C GLY A 128 6.22 -6.53 8.71
N TYR A 129 5.33 -5.59 8.44
CA TYR A 129 4.06 -5.41 9.13
C TYR A 129 2.96 -4.93 8.17
N TYR A 130 1.71 -5.05 8.60
CA TYR A 130 0.54 -4.62 7.85
C TYR A 130 -0.04 -3.39 8.54
N SER A 131 -0.16 -2.28 7.83
CA SER A 131 -0.79 -1.06 8.32
C SER A 131 -2.14 -0.88 7.67
N LYS A 132 -3.05 -0.22 8.38
CA LYS A 132 -4.32 0.21 7.81
C LYS A 132 -4.34 1.73 7.69
N SER A 133 -4.97 2.21 6.64
CA SER A 133 -5.27 3.63 6.40
C SER A 133 -6.73 3.77 6.07
N TYR A 134 -7.36 4.83 6.59
CA TYR A 134 -8.78 5.09 6.38
C TYR A 134 -8.99 6.45 5.73
N GLY A 135 -10.04 6.52 4.94
CA GLY A 135 -10.34 7.69 4.15
C GLY A 135 -11.74 7.69 3.59
N TYR A 136 -11.98 8.65 2.71
CA TYR A 136 -13.16 8.63 1.87
C TYR A 136 -12.85 9.15 0.46
N ILE A 137 -13.78 8.88 -0.44
CA ILE A 137 -13.76 9.28 -1.84
C ILE A 137 -14.83 10.34 -2.06
N LYS A 138 -14.48 11.40 -2.78
CA LYS A 138 -15.42 12.43 -3.18
C LYS A 138 -15.08 12.89 -4.58
N LYS A 139 -16.00 12.66 -5.53
CA LYS A 139 -15.74 12.83 -6.97
C LYS A 139 -14.49 12.01 -7.34
N ASP A 140 -13.54 12.62 -8.05
CA ASP A 140 -12.30 11.99 -8.48
C ASP A 140 -11.18 12.08 -7.43
N SER A 141 -11.46 12.46 -6.19
CA SER A 141 -10.45 12.60 -5.14
C SER A 141 -10.55 11.54 -4.05
N VAL A 142 -9.38 11.07 -3.59
CA VAL A 142 -9.22 10.19 -2.43
C VAL A 142 -8.55 10.97 -1.30
N PHE A 143 -9.16 10.94 -0.12
CA PHE A 143 -8.66 11.59 1.09
C PHE A 143 -8.27 10.52 2.09
N LEU A 144 -6.96 10.34 2.38
CA LEU A 144 -6.46 9.39 3.37
C LEU A 144 -5.99 10.14 4.62
N PHE A 145 -6.63 9.89 5.77
CA PHE A 145 -6.37 10.65 7.00
C PHE A 145 -5.15 10.12 7.75
N PHE A 146 -4.33 11.04 8.27
CA PHE A 146 -3.23 10.71 9.16
C PHE A 146 -3.75 10.17 10.49
N ASN A 147 -3.00 9.24 11.11
CA ASN A 147 -3.32 8.64 12.41
C ASN A 147 -4.76 8.12 12.50
N SER A 148 -5.24 7.54 11.40
CA SER A 148 -6.61 7.09 11.25
C SER A 148 -6.84 5.72 11.91
N ILE A 149 -7.79 5.64 12.84
CA ILE A 149 -8.31 4.37 13.40
C ILE A 149 -9.79 4.26 13.00
N GLU A 150 -10.21 3.08 12.51
CA GLU A 150 -11.57 2.79 12.03
C GLU A 150 -12.66 3.31 12.99
N SER A 151 -12.55 2.90 14.27
CA SER A 151 -13.53 3.21 15.32
C SER A 151 -13.69 4.71 15.57
N SER A 152 -12.65 5.51 15.37
CA SER A 152 -12.71 6.96 15.54
C SER A 152 -13.61 7.62 14.49
N PHE A 153 -13.56 7.16 13.23
CA PHE A 153 -14.36 7.74 12.14
C PHE A 153 -15.77 7.15 12.05
N GLU A 154 -15.97 5.93 12.54
CA GLU A 154 -17.32 5.40 12.70
C GLU A 154 -18.13 6.22 13.70
N LYS A 155 -17.51 6.58 14.83
CA LYS A 155 -18.17 7.36 15.89
C LYS A 155 -18.37 8.83 15.53
N ASN A 156 -17.34 9.48 14.96
CA ASN A 156 -17.33 10.94 14.82
C ASN A 156 -17.44 11.42 13.36
N GLY A 157 -17.50 10.50 12.38
CA GLY A 157 -17.35 10.84 10.98
C GLY A 157 -15.91 11.27 10.62
N PHE A 158 -15.68 11.55 9.34
CA PHE A 158 -14.41 12.11 8.88
C PHE A 158 -14.37 13.63 9.11
N PRO A 159 -13.26 14.18 9.64
CA PRO A 159 -13.11 15.62 9.74
C PRO A 159 -13.02 16.24 8.34
N LYS A 160 -13.26 17.56 8.26
CA LYS A 160 -13.07 18.29 7.00
C LYS A 160 -11.61 18.15 6.54
N PRO A 161 -11.37 17.73 5.29
CA PRO A 161 -10.01 17.45 4.81
C PRO A 161 -9.20 18.74 4.66
N ASN A 162 -7.94 18.68 5.07
CA ASN A 162 -6.94 19.69 4.82
C ASN A 162 -5.54 19.04 4.72
N LYS A 163 -4.51 19.83 4.39
CA LYS A 163 -3.15 19.32 4.21
C LYS A 163 -2.48 18.83 5.50
N GLU A 164 -3.03 19.19 6.66
CA GLU A 164 -2.49 18.85 7.98
C GLU A 164 -3.06 17.53 8.51
N ASN A 165 -4.25 17.13 8.06
CA ASN A 165 -4.97 15.97 8.57
C ASN A 165 -5.11 14.82 7.55
N CYS A 166 -4.86 15.06 6.26
CA CYS A 166 -4.94 14.01 5.25
C CYS A 166 -3.98 14.22 4.08
N ILE A 167 -3.68 13.11 3.40
CA ILE A 167 -3.11 13.11 2.05
C ILE A 167 -4.28 13.16 1.07
N ILE A 168 -4.19 14.07 0.11
CA ILE A 168 -5.19 14.25 -0.94
C ILE A 168 -4.61 13.73 -2.25
N TYR A 169 -5.24 12.74 -2.86
CA TYR A 169 -4.90 12.26 -4.18
C TYR A 169 -5.99 12.67 -5.18
N ILE A 170 -5.57 13.18 -6.33
CA ILE A 170 -6.46 13.60 -7.42
C ILE A 170 -6.40 12.57 -8.54
N GLY A 171 -7.56 12.04 -8.91
CA GLY A 171 -7.72 11.05 -9.96
C GLY A 171 -7.50 11.65 -11.34
N GLU A 172 -6.57 11.07 -12.08
CA GLU A 172 -6.34 11.35 -13.49
C GLU A 172 -6.65 10.09 -14.30
N LYS A 173 -7.50 10.22 -15.33
CA LYS A 173 -7.78 9.12 -16.26
C LYS A 173 -6.55 8.88 -17.14
N ILE A 174 -6.05 7.65 -17.17
CA ILE A 174 -4.90 7.29 -18.00
C ILE A 174 -5.29 6.10 -18.89
N GLU A 175 -5.06 6.23 -20.19
CA GLU A 175 -5.30 5.16 -21.15
C GLU A 175 -4.21 4.07 -21.05
N GLY A 176 -4.61 2.81 -21.24
CA GLY A 176 -3.69 1.67 -21.20
C GLY A 176 -3.32 1.16 -19.80
N LEU A 177 -4.03 1.59 -18.75
CA LEU A 177 -3.84 1.03 -17.40
C LEU A 177 -4.28 -0.43 -17.32
N LYS A 178 -3.45 -1.26 -16.67
CA LYS A 178 -3.85 -2.63 -16.28
C LYS A 178 -5.03 -2.58 -15.31
N GLN A 179 -6.11 -3.32 -15.58
CA GLN A 179 -7.33 -3.29 -14.77
C GLN A 179 -7.30 -4.29 -13.61
N THR A 180 -6.47 -5.33 -13.72
CA THR A 180 -6.30 -6.40 -12.73
C THR A 180 -4.83 -6.69 -12.51
N THR A 181 -4.57 -7.44 -11.44
CA THR A 181 -3.26 -7.94 -11.06
C THR A 181 -3.40 -9.11 -10.09
N ASP A 182 -2.38 -9.94 -9.97
CA ASP A 182 -2.42 -11.29 -9.40
C ASP A 182 -1.28 -11.60 -8.42
N TRP A 183 -0.46 -10.60 -8.05
CA TRP A 183 0.60 -10.77 -7.05
C TRP A 183 0.08 -11.34 -5.71
#